data_AF-A0AAD7G524-F1
#
_entry.id   AF-A0AAD7G524-F1
#
_cell.length_a   1.000
_cell.length_b   1.000
_cell.length_c   1.000
_cell.angle_alpha   90.00
_cell.angle_beta   90.00
_cell.angle_gamma   90.00
#
_symmetry.space_group_name_H-M   'P 1'
#
loop_
_entity.id
_entity.type
_entity.pdbx_description
1 polymer ?
#
loop_
_entity_poly.entity_id
_entity_poly.type
_entity_poly.pdbx_seq_one_letter_code
_entity_poly.pdbx_strand_id
1 'polypeptide(L)'
;MKIIQPSLCRVPPPNGDWFNDYYDPWHLAHNEAWVYQQLAQRQGLAIPYFFGLHSIITPSNEPAWVLVLEFIPGMTVNHQAAMSKVIPTIHDFCTLGVAAVRDFALGAWCLRDIRGPNFILTPASGPGARCVVLIDLFEAREASELTPENVEELARISARDFYVEFLHAVWDVYPGFSKWAHRNLPRDVWGQVTLDDSDEEEEEEEEGEQSAV
;
A
#
# COMPACT_ATOMS: atom_id res chain seq x y z
N MET A 1 5.89 -8.42 -14.57
CA MET A 1 6.73 -9.60 -14.28
C MET A 1 7.55 -9.31 -13.03
N LYS A 2 7.52 -10.20 -12.04
CA LYS A 2 8.33 -10.10 -10.82
C LYS A 2 9.27 -11.30 -10.77
N ILE A 3 10.56 -11.05 -10.53
CA ILE A 3 11.58 -12.10 -10.41
C ILE A 3 12.03 -12.15 -8.96
N ILE A 4 11.98 -13.34 -8.38
CA ILE A 4 12.45 -13.64 -7.03
C ILE A 4 13.65 -14.56 -7.18
N GLN A 5 14.81 -14.08 -6.76
CA GLN A 5 16.09 -14.77 -6.88
C GLN A 5 16.81 -14.70 -5.51
N PRO A 6 17.35 -15.82 -4.98
CA PRO A 6 17.97 -15.83 -3.66
C PRO A 6 19.04 -14.77 -3.45
N SER A 7 19.90 -14.52 -4.42
CA SER A 7 20.96 -13.51 -4.33
C SER A 7 20.46 -12.07 -4.33
N LEU A 8 19.20 -11.84 -4.72
CA LEU A 8 18.54 -10.52 -4.66
C LEU A 8 17.72 -10.34 -3.39
N CYS A 9 17.45 -11.41 -2.65
CA CYS A 9 16.82 -11.33 -1.36
C CYS A 9 17.81 -10.75 -0.34
N ARG A 10 17.30 -9.94 0.60
CA ARG A 10 18.14 -9.37 1.66
C ARG A 10 18.70 -10.51 2.50
N VAL A 11 20.02 -10.66 2.49
CA VAL A 11 20.71 -11.56 3.42
C VAL A 11 20.64 -10.91 4.81
N PRO A 12 20.14 -11.60 5.83
CA PRO A 12 20.17 -11.07 7.19
C PRO A 12 21.64 -10.84 7.59
N PRO A 13 22.02 -9.66 8.11
CA PRO A 13 23.29 -9.51 8.81
C PRO A 13 23.54 -10.58 9.93
N PRO A 14 24.79 -10.83 10.33
CA PRO A 14 25.11 -12.00 11.16
C PRO A 14 24.67 -11.96 12.65
N ASN A 15 24.16 -10.82 13.17
CA ASN A 15 24.13 -10.56 14.63
C ASN A 15 22.78 -10.07 15.21
N GLY A 16 21.61 -10.52 14.74
CA GLY A 16 20.37 -10.16 15.44
C GLY A 16 19.19 -11.12 15.29
N ASP A 17 18.16 -10.89 16.11
CA ASP A 17 16.98 -11.74 16.38
C ASP A 17 16.02 -11.97 15.19
N TRP A 18 16.47 -11.70 13.96
CA TRP A 18 15.64 -11.63 12.75
C TRP A 18 15.71 -12.90 11.90
N PHE A 19 16.07 -14.03 12.50
CA PHE A 19 15.79 -15.36 11.92
C PHE A 19 14.30 -15.51 11.54
N ASN A 20 13.41 -14.73 12.16
CA ASN A 20 11.99 -14.66 11.83
C ASN A 20 11.67 -13.81 10.58
N ASP A 21 12.57 -12.93 10.14
CA ASP A 21 12.32 -11.96 9.06
C ASP A 21 12.93 -12.37 7.71
N TYR A 22 13.78 -13.40 7.70
CA TYR A 22 14.26 -13.98 6.44
C TYR A 22 13.21 -14.93 5.86
N TYR A 23 12.61 -14.50 4.75
CA TYR A 23 11.75 -15.38 3.97
C TYR A 23 12.57 -16.15 2.94
N ASP A 24 12.40 -17.46 2.95
CA ASP A 24 12.92 -18.32 1.89
C ASP A 24 12.36 -17.87 0.52
N PRO A 25 13.22 -17.62 -0.50
CA PRO A 25 12.80 -17.13 -1.81
C PRO A 25 11.77 -18.04 -2.51
N TRP A 26 11.90 -19.36 -2.33
CA TRP A 26 10.92 -20.31 -2.86
C TRP A 26 9.57 -20.11 -2.19
N HIS A 27 9.54 -20.00 -0.85
CA HIS A 27 8.33 -19.72 -0.09
C HIS A 27 7.69 -18.39 -0.49
N LEU A 28 8.45 -17.30 -0.64
CA LEU A 28 7.95 -16.01 -1.10
C LEU A 28 7.19 -16.13 -2.43
N ALA A 29 7.81 -16.77 -3.42
CA ALA A 29 7.24 -16.90 -4.75
C ALA A 29 5.97 -17.76 -4.78
N HIS A 30 5.98 -18.88 -4.05
CA HIS A 30 4.83 -19.79 -4.01
C HIS A 30 3.68 -19.21 -3.19
N ASN A 31 3.97 -18.54 -2.08
CA ASN A 31 2.95 -17.90 -1.28
C ASN A 31 2.26 -16.78 -2.07
N GLU A 32 3.03 -15.88 -2.69
CA GLU A 32 2.43 -14.81 -3.50
C GLU A 32 1.63 -15.35 -4.68
N ALA A 33 2.13 -16.37 -5.39
CA ALA A 33 1.39 -17.05 -6.45
C ALA A 33 0.08 -17.67 -5.95
N TRP A 34 0.11 -18.31 -4.78
CA TRP A 34 -1.09 -18.88 -4.15
C TRP A 34 -2.11 -17.80 -3.81
N VAL A 35 -1.68 -16.67 -3.24
CA VAL A 35 -2.56 -15.52 -2.96
C VAL A 35 -3.25 -15.02 -4.24
N TYR A 36 -2.50 -14.84 -5.33
CA TYR A 36 -3.09 -14.44 -6.61
C TYR A 36 -4.14 -15.45 -7.12
N GLN A 37 -3.91 -16.75 -6.93
CA GLN A 37 -4.86 -17.79 -7.31
C GLN A 37 -6.14 -17.72 -6.47
N GLN A 38 -6.03 -17.52 -5.16
CA GLN A 38 -7.21 -17.38 -4.29
C GLN A 38 -8.02 -16.12 -4.60
N LEU A 39 -7.34 -15.06 -5.01
CA LEU A 39 -7.95 -13.78 -5.37
C LEU A 39 -8.35 -13.67 -6.85
N ALA A 40 -8.56 -14.80 -7.53
CA ALA A 40 -8.92 -14.83 -8.96
C ALA A 40 -10.10 -13.91 -9.32
N GLN A 41 -11.12 -13.80 -8.45
CA GLN A 41 -12.28 -12.93 -8.68
C GLN A 41 -11.97 -11.43 -8.60
N ARG A 42 -10.82 -11.05 -8.03
CA ARG A 42 -10.37 -9.65 -7.89
C ARG A 42 -9.37 -9.24 -8.96
N GLN A 43 -8.85 -10.22 -9.71
CA GLN A 43 -7.94 -9.97 -10.82
C GLN A 43 -8.65 -9.18 -11.92
N GLY A 44 -7.96 -8.17 -12.42
CA GLY A 44 -8.51 -7.27 -13.41
C GLY A 44 -9.38 -6.13 -12.85
N LEU A 45 -9.59 -6.11 -11.53
CA LEU A 45 -10.35 -5.07 -10.83
C LEU A 45 -9.47 -4.32 -9.84
N ALA A 46 -8.93 -5.03 -8.85
CA ALA A 46 -8.13 -4.46 -7.77
C ALA A 46 -6.67 -4.94 -7.79
N ILE A 47 -6.39 -6.08 -8.43
CA ILE A 47 -5.04 -6.63 -8.60
C ILE A 47 -4.79 -7.01 -10.06
N PRO A 48 -3.52 -7.12 -10.50
CA PRO A 48 -3.18 -7.57 -11.84
C PRO A 48 -3.72 -8.98 -12.13
N TYR A 49 -4.00 -9.27 -13.42
CA TYR A 49 -4.14 -10.67 -13.82
C TYR A 49 -2.84 -11.44 -13.55
N PHE A 50 -2.98 -12.66 -13.02
CA PHE A 50 -1.90 -13.60 -12.78
C PHE A 50 -1.92 -14.69 -13.84
N PHE A 51 -0.83 -14.78 -14.60
CA PHE A 51 -0.70 -15.72 -15.71
C PHE A 51 0.08 -16.99 -15.34
N GLY A 52 0.80 -16.98 -14.22
CA GLY A 52 1.50 -18.17 -13.72
C GLY A 52 2.79 -17.88 -12.97
N LEU A 53 3.27 -18.93 -12.29
CA LEU A 53 4.56 -18.99 -11.62
C LEU A 53 5.47 -19.93 -12.40
N HIS A 54 6.68 -19.48 -12.74
CA HIS A 54 7.66 -20.26 -13.48
C HIS A 54 8.98 -20.34 -12.73
N SER A 55 9.58 -21.53 -12.68
CA SER A 55 10.96 -21.68 -12.23
C SER A 55 11.92 -21.58 -13.41
N ILE A 56 12.98 -20.81 -13.24
CA ILE A 56 14.04 -20.63 -14.23
C ILE A 56 15.41 -20.83 -13.58
N ILE A 57 16.43 -21.09 -14.40
CA ILE A 57 17.83 -21.03 -13.98
C ILE A 57 18.43 -19.78 -14.59
N THR A 58 19.02 -18.92 -13.75
CA THR A 58 19.66 -17.68 -14.19
C THR A 58 21.01 -17.98 -14.87
N PRO A 59 21.61 -17.02 -15.59
CA PRO A 59 22.96 -17.19 -16.17
C PRO A 59 24.05 -17.50 -15.13
N SER A 60 23.84 -17.16 -13.85
CA SER A 60 24.74 -17.51 -12.74
C SER A 60 24.53 -18.95 -12.23
N ASN A 61 23.71 -19.75 -12.91
CA ASN A 61 23.33 -21.11 -12.51
C ASN A 61 22.58 -21.16 -11.16
N GLU A 62 21.84 -20.09 -10.86
CA GLU A 62 21.04 -19.97 -9.64
C GLU A 62 19.56 -20.20 -9.96
N PRO A 63 18.80 -20.92 -9.11
CA PRO A 63 17.35 -21.00 -9.28
C PRO A 63 16.69 -19.65 -9.01
N ALA A 64 15.72 -19.28 -9.84
CA ALA A 64 14.85 -18.14 -9.61
C ALA A 64 13.40 -18.48 -9.97
N TRP A 65 12.49 -17.70 -9.41
CA TRP A 65 11.05 -17.84 -9.61
C TRP A 65 10.49 -16.56 -10.24
N VAL A 66 9.67 -16.73 -11.26
CA VAL A 66 9.09 -15.63 -12.04
C VAL A 66 7.59 -15.67 -11.92
N LEU A 67 7.00 -14.61 -11.34
CA LEU A 67 5.58 -14.35 -11.38
C LEU A 67 5.26 -13.54 -12.64
N VAL A 68 4.44 -14.13 -13.51
CA VAL A 68 3.96 -13.48 -14.73
C VAL A 68 2.63 -12.82 -14.41
N LEU A 69 2.63 -11.49 -14.46
CA LEU A 69 1.51 -10.62 -14.07
C LEU A 69 1.17 -9.68 -15.23
N GLU A 70 -0.08 -9.24 -15.31
CA GLU A 70 -0.54 -8.15 -16.15
C GLU A 70 0.35 -6.92 -15.98
N PHE A 71 0.72 -6.30 -17.10
CA PHE A 71 1.37 -5.01 -17.07
C PHE A 71 0.32 -3.94 -16.81
N ILE A 72 0.48 -3.20 -15.72
CA ILE A 72 -0.41 -2.11 -15.33
C ILE A 72 0.25 -0.80 -15.74
N PRO A 73 -0.28 -0.06 -16.75
CA PRO A 73 0.26 1.23 -17.14
C PRO A 73 -0.04 2.26 -16.04
N GLY A 74 0.99 2.76 -15.38
CA GLY A 74 0.81 3.66 -14.26
C GLY A 74 2.11 3.94 -13.52
N MET A 75 2.00 4.67 -12.42
CA MET A 75 3.10 4.96 -11.52
C MET A 75 2.74 4.47 -10.13
N THR A 76 3.73 4.01 -9.36
CA THR A 76 3.45 3.75 -7.95
C THR A 76 3.18 5.07 -7.22
N VAL A 77 2.48 5.01 -6.10
CA VAL A 77 2.15 6.21 -5.31
C VAL A 77 3.44 6.96 -4.92
N ASN A 78 4.47 6.24 -4.47
CA ASN A 78 5.77 6.83 -4.15
C ASN A 78 6.46 7.51 -5.35
N HIS A 79 6.30 6.96 -6.56
CA HIS A 79 6.87 7.60 -7.75
C HIS A 79 6.08 8.85 -8.14
N GLN A 80 4.75 8.79 -8.12
CA GLN A 80 3.90 9.94 -8.42
C GLN A 80 4.15 11.09 -7.44
N ALA A 81 4.25 10.75 -6.16
CA ALA A 81 4.63 11.63 -5.07
C ALA A 81 5.92 12.42 -5.35
N ALA A 82 6.96 11.73 -5.82
CA ALA A 82 8.23 12.35 -6.12
C ALA A 82 8.20 13.25 -7.37
N MET A 83 7.25 13.05 -8.29
CA MET A 83 7.22 13.71 -9.60
C MET A 83 6.22 14.85 -9.73
N SER A 84 5.13 14.86 -8.96
CA SER A 84 4.08 15.86 -9.08
C SER A 84 3.65 16.40 -7.71
N LYS A 85 3.67 17.74 -7.55
CA LYS A 85 3.00 18.41 -6.41
C LYS A 85 1.47 18.39 -6.52
N VAL A 86 0.93 17.94 -7.65
CA VAL A 86 -0.51 17.90 -7.92
C VAL A 86 -0.87 16.47 -8.27
N ILE A 87 -1.45 15.76 -7.31
CA ILE A 87 -2.16 14.50 -7.53
C ILE A 87 -3.62 14.89 -7.80
N PRO A 88 -4.16 14.72 -9.02
CA PRO A 88 -5.58 14.91 -9.26
C PRO A 88 -6.36 14.02 -8.30
N THR A 89 -7.07 14.72 -7.39
CA THR A 89 -7.95 14.27 -6.32
C THR A 89 -7.41 13.10 -5.48
N ILE A 90 -6.56 13.45 -4.49
CA ILE A 90 -6.31 12.66 -3.28
C ILE A 90 -7.58 12.01 -2.75
N HIS A 91 -8.72 12.72 -2.83
CA HIS A 91 -10.03 12.17 -2.50
C HIS A 91 -10.34 10.86 -3.26
N ASP A 92 -10.15 10.82 -4.58
CA ASP A 92 -10.44 9.63 -5.37
C ASP A 92 -9.42 8.53 -5.08
N PHE A 93 -8.16 8.91 -4.82
CA PHE A 93 -7.13 7.96 -4.40
C PHE A 93 -7.44 7.33 -3.04
N CYS A 94 -7.76 8.13 -2.01
CA CYS A 94 -8.21 7.66 -0.70
C CYS A 94 -9.45 6.78 -0.83
N THR A 95 -10.46 7.24 -1.58
CA THR A 95 -11.73 6.51 -1.74
C THR A 95 -11.51 5.16 -2.41
N LEU A 96 -10.69 5.11 -3.46
CA LEU A 96 -10.46 3.89 -4.24
C LEU A 96 -9.47 2.95 -3.58
N GLY A 97 -8.44 3.47 -2.90
CA GLY A 97 -7.53 2.69 -2.08
C GLY A 97 -8.26 2.04 -0.89
N VAL A 98 -9.06 2.82 -0.15
CA VAL A 98 -9.91 2.30 0.93
C VAL A 98 -10.89 1.26 0.39
N ALA A 99 -11.53 1.53 -0.75
CA ALA A 99 -12.45 0.58 -1.36
C ALA A 99 -11.74 -0.74 -1.70
N ALA A 100 -10.54 -0.67 -2.31
CA ALA A 100 -9.75 -1.86 -2.64
C ALA A 100 -9.37 -2.65 -1.38
N VAL A 101 -8.90 -2.01 -0.31
CA VAL A 101 -8.53 -2.72 0.92
C VAL A 101 -9.73 -3.25 1.68
N ARG A 102 -10.82 -2.50 1.72
CA ARG A 102 -12.10 -2.98 2.27
C ARG A 102 -12.60 -4.20 1.51
N ASP A 103 -12.48 -4.18 0.19
CA ASP A 103 -12.86 -5.28 -0.68
C ASP A 103 -12.09 -6.56 -0.33
N PHE A 104 -10.80 -6.45 -0.02
CA PHE A 104 -9.99 -7.56 0.49
C PHE A 104 -10.45 -8.03 1.87
N ALA A 105 -10.67 -7.10 2.80
CA ALA A 105 -11.14 -7.43 4.15
C ALA A 105 -12.50 -8.15 4.12
N LEU A 106 -13.43 -7.71 3.26
CA LEU A 106 -14.73 -8.37 3.04
C LEU A 106 -14.58 -9.77 2.42
N GLY A 107 -13.52 -10.00 1.66
CA GLY A 107 -13.14 -11.31 1.15
C GLY A 107 -12.47 -12.21 2.19
N ALA A 108 -12.39 -11.78 3.46
CA ALA A 108 -11.63 -12.43 4.51
C ALA A 108 -10.12 -12.48 4.21
N TRP A 109 -9.56 -11.42 3.63
CA TRP A 109 -8.11 -11.28 3.42
C TRP A 109 -7.55 -10.09 4.20
N CYS A 110 -6.42 -10.33 4.85
CA CYS A 110 -5.62 -9.32 5.52
C CYS A 110 -4.42 -8.97 4.61
N LEU A 111 -4.30 -7.70 4.24
CA LEU A 111 -3.10 -7.18 3.58
C LEU A 111 -2.14 -6.68 4.66
N ARG A 112 -0.93 -7.23 4.74
CA ARG A 112 0.05 -6.84 5.77
C ARG A 112 1.12 -5.88 5.27
N ASP A 113 1.35 -5.83 3.97
CA ASP A 113 2.34 -4.95 3.35
C ASP A 113 1.68 -3.78 2.59
N ILE A 114 1.01 -2.91 3.34
CA ILE A 114 0.29 -1.77 2.78
C ILE A 114 1.21 -0.55 2.79
N ARG A 115 1.91 -0.31 1.68
CA ARG A 115 2.80 0.85 1.52
C ARG A 115 2.66 1.45 0.14
N GLY A 116 2.95 2.74 -0.01
CA GLY A 116 2.85 3.46 -1.29
C GLY A 116 3.52 2.80 -2.52
N PRO A 117 4.65 2.07 -2.41
CA PRO A 117 5.21 1.29 -3.53
C PRO A 117 4.29 0.18 -4.06
N ASN A 118 3.37 -0.33 -3.22
CA ASN A 118 2.51 -1.47 -3.52
C ASN A 118 1.17 -1.06 -4.14
N PHE A 119 1.01 0.22 -4.45
CA PHE A 119 -0.15 0.79 -5.13
C PHE A 119 0.28 1.40 -6.45
N ILE A 120 -0.28 0.94 -7.57
CA ILE A 120 -0.11 1.56 -8.89
C ILE A 120 -1.32 2.46 -9.17
N LEU A 121 -1.03 3.73 -9.44
CA LEU A 121 -1.96 4.72 -9.95
C LEU A 121 -2.02 4.62 -11.46
N THR A 122 -3.20 4.30 -11.98
CA THR A 122 -3.45 4.17 -13.41
C THR A 122 -4.15 5.44 -13.93
N PRO A 123 -3.77 5.96 -15.11
CA PRO A 123 -4.45 7.11 -15.70
C PRO A 123 -5.88 6.69 -16.09
N ALA A 124 -6.84 7.05 -15.25
CA ALA A 124 -8.22 6.64 -15.43
C ALA A 124 -8.79 7.24 -16.72
N SER A 125 -9.24 6.40 -17.65
CA SER A 125 -10.08 6.83 -18.76
C SER A 125 -11.11 5.75 -19.11
N GLY A 126 -12.39 6.11 -18.99
CA GLY A 126 -13.53 5.29 -19.39
C GLY A 126 -14.20 4.45 -18.29
N PRO A 127 -15.38 3.87 -18.56
CA PRO A 127 -16.09 2.98 -17.63
C PRO A 127 -15.27 1.70 -17.36
N GLY A 128 -15.07 1.37 -16.09
CA GLY A 128 -14.25 0.22 -15.69
C GLY A 128 -12.75 0.49 -15.62
N ALA A 129 -12.31 1.74 -15.82
CA ALA A 129 -10.94 2.12 -15.55
C ALA A 129 -10.59 1.86 -14.08
N ARG A 130 -9.48 1.17 -13.85
CA ARG A 130 -8.85 1.10 -12.53
C ARG A 130 -8.26 2.49 -12.27
N CYS A 131 -8.28 2.92 -11.03
CA CYS A 131 -7.50 4.09 -10.61
C CYS A 131 -6.37 3.68 -9.66
N VAL A 132 -6.54 2.54 -8.97
CA VAL A 132 -5.61 2.01 -7.99
C VAL A 132 -5.53 0.50 -8.18
N VAL A 133 -4.32 -0.03 -8.33
CA VAL A 133 -4.06 -1.46 -8.44
C VAL A 133 -3.05 -1.87 -7.37
N LEU A 134 -3.42 -2.85 -6.55
CA LEU A 134 -2.58 -3.44 -5.52
C LEU A 134 -1.60 -4.43 -6.14
N ILE A 135 -0.33 -4.35 -5.74
CA ILE A 135 0.73 -5.31 -6.12
C ILE A 135 1.44 -5.79 -4.85
N ASP A 136 2.37 -6.74 -5.02
CA ASP A 136 3.21 -7.25 -3.94
C ASP A 136 2.43 -7.89 -2.78
N LEU A 137 1.71 -8.97 -3.07
CA LEU A 137 0.73 -9.56 -2.14
C LEU A 137 1.32 -10.68 -1.28
N PHE A 138 2.64 -10.80 -1.18
CA PHE A 138 3.28 -11.94 -0.52
C PHE A 138 3.00 -12.01 0.99
N GLU A 139 2.73 -10.87 1.64
CA GLU A 139 2.34 -10.84 3.06
C GLU A 139 0.84 -10.92 3.28
N ALA A 140 0.04 -11.00 2.23
CA ALA A 140 -1.40 -11.19 2.38
C ALA A 140 -1.68 -12.56 3.03
N ARG A 141 -2.70 -12.59 3.91
CA ARG A 141 -3.12 -13.79 4.63
C ARG A 141 -4.63 -13.93 4.58
N GLU A 142 -5.12 -15.16 4.51
CA GLU A 142 -6.55 -15.43 4.68
C GLU A 142 -6.92 -15.30 6.16
N ALA A 143 -8.09 -14.73 6.47
CA ALA A 143 -8.54 -14.51 7.84
C ALA A 143 -8.73 -15.82 8.61
N SER A 144 -8.96 -16.93 7.91
CA SER A 144 -9.05 -18.27 8.51
C SER A 144 -7.71 -18.77 9.06
N GLU A 145 -6.58 -18.24 8.58
CA GLU A 145 -5.23 -18.53 9.09
C GLU A 145 -4.89 -17.71 10.35
N LEU A 146 -5.75 -16.76 10.70
CA LEU A 146 -5.60 -15.87 11.84
C LEU A 146 -6.41 -16.41 13.01
N THR A 147 -5.88 -16.33 14.23
CA THR A 147 -6.66 -16.66 15.43
C THR A 147 -7.87 -15.72 15.54
N PRO A 148 -8.98 -16.11 16.20
CA PRO A 148 -10.15 -15.23 16.34
C PRO A 148 -9.83 -13.86 16.94
N GLU A 149 -8.91 -13.81 17.90
CA GLU A 149 -8.35 -12.56 18.47
C GLU A 149 -7.66 -11.73 17.38
N ASN A 150 -6.89 -12.39 16.51
CA ASN A 150 -6.22 -11.75 15.39
C ASN A 150 -7.20 -11.32 14.29
N VAL A 151 -8.38 -11.91 14.10
CA VAL A 151 -9.30 -11.52 13.00
C VAL A 151 -9.95 -10.16 13.27
N GLU A 152 -10.47 -9.94 14.48
CA GLU A 152 -11.08 -8.66 14.86
C GLU A 152 -10.01 -7.57 15.00
N GLU A 153 -8.86 -7.94 15.57
CA GLU A 153 -7.69 -7.07 15.63
C GLU A 153 -7.14 -6.77 14.24
N LEU A 154 -7.08 -7.71 13.29
CA LEU A 154 -6.59 -7.50 11.92
C LEU A 154 -7.59 -6.81 11.02
N ALA A 155 -8.90 -6.94 11.23
CA ALA A 155 -9.87 -6.09 10.54
C ALA A 155 -9.70 -4.63 10.98
N ARG A 156 -9.46 -4.43 12.29
CA ARG A 156 -9.24 -3.11 12.88
C ARG A 156 -7.88 -2.53 12.50
N ILE A 157 -6.81 -3.32 12.56
CA ILE A 157 -5.43 -2.99 12.15
C ILE A 157 -5.36 -2.83 10.64
N SER A 158 -5.90 -3.73 9.82
CA SER A 158 -5.82 -3.57 8.35
C SER A 158 -6.55 -2.33 7.89
N ALA A 159 -7.69 -1.95 8.49
CA ALA A 159 -8.31 -0.68 8.18
C ALA A 159 -7.51 0.49 8.76
N ARG A 160 -7.13 0.41 10.05
CA ARG A 160 -6.42 1.48 10.76
C ARG A 160 -5.02 1.72 10.21
N ASP A 161 -4.19 0.71 10.13
CA ASP A 161 -2.83 0.75 9.60
C ASP A 161 -2.84 0.97 8.09
N PHE A 162 -3.87 0.51 7.35
CA PHE A 162 -4.07 1.02 5.98
C PHE A 162 -4.22 2.53 6.03
N TYR A 163 -5.16 3.08 6.83
CA TYR A 163 -5.29 4.52 6.95
C TYR A 163 -3.97 5.13 7.41
N VAL A 164 -3.41 4.78 8.55
CA VAL A 164 -2.19 5.40 9.10
C VAL A 164 -1.00 5.31 8.13
N GLU A 165 -0.61 4.14 7.61
CA GLU A 165 0.54 4.01 6.69
C GLU A 165 0.28 4.67 5.34
N PHE A 166 -0.95 4.57 4.81
CA PHE A 166 -1.33 5.28 3.59
C PHE A 166 -1.36 6.79 3.81
N LEU A 167 -1.92 7.23 4.94
CA LEU A 167 -2.00 8.62 5.35
C LEU A 167 -0.58 9.14 5.51
N HIS A 168 0.35 8.44 6.18
CA HIS A 168 1.77 8.81 6.26
C HIS A 168 2.44 8.87 4.88
N ALA A 169 2.23 7.85 4.03
CA ALA A 169 2.79 7.83 2.68
C ALA A 169 2.27 8.97 1.79
N VAL A 170 1.07 9.48 2.06
CA VAL A 170 0.48 10.63 1.37
C VAL A 170 0.83 11.95 2.07
N TRP A 171 0.97 11.93 3.39
CA TRP A 171 1.21 13.08 4.26
C TRP A 171 2.56 13.72 3.96
N ASP A 172 3.62 12.92 3.93
CA ASP A 172 5.00 13.39 3.66
C ASP A 172 5.16 13.98 2.25
N VAL A 173 4.20 13.71 1.39
CA VAL A 173 4.23 14.04 -0.03
C VAL A 173 3.38 15.28 -0.33
N TYR A 174 2.33 15.55 0.44
CA TYR A 174 1.31 16.52 0.07
C TYR A 174 1.07 17.62 1.12
N PRO A 175 1.59 18.83 0.87
CA PRO A 175 1.27 20.01 1.68
C PRO A 175 -0.24 20.29 1.68
N GLY A 176 -0.86 20.33 2.87
CA GLY A 176 -2.29 20.56 3.06
C GLY A 176 -3.15 19.29 3.15
N PHE A 177 -2.53 18.11 3.18
CA PHE A 177 -3.23 16.86 3.45
C PHE A 177 -3.87 16.86 4.84
N SER A 178 -3.19 17.44 5.84
CA SER A 178 -3.69 17.70 7.20
C SER A 178 -5.11 18.27 7.19
N LYS A 179 -5.27 19.41 6.53
CA LYS A 179 -6.53 20.15 6.42
C LYS A 179 -7.62 19.38 5.70
N TRP A 180 -7.28 18.55 4.71
CA TRP A 180 -8.24 17.68 4.04
C TRP A 180 -8.65 16.50 4.93
N ALA A 181 -7.69 15.82 5.56
CA ALA A 181 -7.89 14.68 6.44
C ALA A 181 -8.80 15.06 7.62
N HIS A 182 -8.52 16.20 8.27
CA HIS A 182 -9.35 16.77 9.34
C HIS A 182 -10.82 16.98 8.96
N ARG A 183 -11.10 17.32 7.69
CA ARG A 183 -12.45 17.61 7.21
C ARG A 183 -13.22 16.37 6.78
N ASN A 184 -12.52 15.31 6.38
CA ASN A 184 -13.14 14.20 5.64
C ASN A 184 -12.97 12.83 6.30
N LEU A 185 -12.03 12.66 7.23
CA LEU A 185 -11.84 11.39 7.93
C LEU A 185 -12.57 11.37 9.28
N PRO A 186 -13.08 10.20 9.72
CA PRO A 186 -13.63 10.03 11.05
C PRO A 186 -12.62 10.45 12.14
N ARG A 187 -13.09 11.16 13.18
CA ARG A 187 -12.22 11.68 14.26
C ARG A 187 -11.43 10.60 15.01
N ASP A 188 -11.97 9.38 15.08
CA ASP A 188 -11.32 8.21 15.67
C ASP A 188 -10.17 7.65 14.83
N VAL A 189 -10.14 7.95 13.53
CA VAL A 189 -8.98 7.69 12.64
C VAL A 189 -7.93 8.79 12.81
N TRP A 190 -8.37 10.04 13.00
CA TRP A 190 -7.48 11.19 13.17
C TRP A 190 -6.70 11.21 14.49
N GLY A 191 -7.38 11.01 15.63
CA GLY A 191 -6.78 11.19 16.96
C GLY A 191 -5.63 10.24 17.31
N GLN A 192 -5.26 9.33 16.41
CA GLN A 192 -4.15 8.39 16.55
C GLN A 192 -2.99 8.68 15.58
N VAL A 193 -3.19 9.56 14.60
CA VAL A 193 -2.12 10.15 13.80
C VAL A 193 -1.57 11.32 14.61
N THR A 194 -0.81 11.04 15.67
CA THR A 194 -0.08 12.08 16.40
C THR A 194 1.08 12.52 15.53
N LEU A 195 0.85 13.54 14.72
CA LEU A 195 1.90 14.23 14.00
C LEU A 195 2.27 15.46 14.81
N ASP A 196 3.57 15.72 14.88
CA ASP A 196 4.14 16.85 15.60
C ASP A 196 3.72 18.12 14.83
N ASP A 197 2.56 18.69 15.17
CA ASP A 197 2.01 19.92 14.57
C ASP A 197 2.79 21.17 15.03
N SER A 198 4.09 21.04 15.33
CA SER A 198 4.92 22.13 15.86
C SER A 198 5.11 23.33 14.92
N ASP A 199 4.63 23.22 13.68
CA ASP A 199 4.90 24.18 12.61
C ASP A 199 3.67 25.03 12.22
N GLU A 200 2.49 24.87 12.84
CA GLU A 200 1.26 25.61 12.46
C GLU A 200 0.91 26.84 13.35
N GLU A 201 1.74 27.28 14.29
CA GLU A 201 1.39 28.40 15.20
C GLU A 201 1.78 29.84 14.76
N GLU A 202 2.32 30.11 13.55
CA GLU A 202 2.86 31.46 13.22
C GLU A 202 2.09 32.36 12.23
N GLU A 203 0.85 32.07 11.80
CA GLU A 203 0.16 32.89 10.77
C GLU A 203 -1.16 33.61 11.17
N GLU A 204 -1.40 33.90 12.45
CA GLU A 204 -2.54 34.78 12.84
C GLU A 204 -2.12 35.96 13.71
N GLU A 205 -1.37 36.94 13.17
CA GLU A 205 -1.24 38.26 13.85
C GLU A 205 -0.81 39.44 12.95
N GLU A 206 -1.43 39.68 11.78
CA GLU A 206 -1.31 40.99 11.09
C GLU A 206 -2.61 41.42 10.38
N GLU A 207 -3.69 41.64 11.13
CA GLU A 207 -4.79 42.53 10.68
C GLU A 207 -5.25 43.40 11.84
N GLY A 208 -4.56 44.52 12.09
CA GLY A 208 -4.95 45.37 13.21
C GLY A 208 -4.23 46.69 13.39
N GLU A 209 -3.77 47.41 12.36
CA GLU A 209 -3.38 48.81 12.56
C GLU A 209 -3.48 49.68 11.29
N GLN A 210 -4.72 50.09 10.97
CA GLN A 210 -4.96 51.32 10.21
C GLN A 210 -6.14 52.08 10.82
N SER A 211 -5.86 52.95 11.80
CA SER A 211 -6.68 54.17 12.02
C SER A 211 -5.98 55.13 12.99
N ALA A 212 -5.32 56.16 12.46
CA ALA A 212 -5.22 57.46 13.11
C ALA A 212 -4.95 58.54 12.06
N VAL A 213 -6.02 59.24 11.67
CA VAL A 213 -6.02 60.62 11.15
C VAL A 213 -6.77 61.46 12.17
#